data_AF-A0A3D1G7G5-F1
#
_entry.id   AF-A0A3D1G7G5-F1
#
_cell.length_a   1.000
_cell.length_b   1.000
_cell.length_c   1.000
_cell.angle_alpha   90.00
_cell.angle_beta   90.00
_cell.angle_gamma   90.00
#
_symmetry.space_group_name_H-M   'P 1'
#
loop_
_entity.id
_entity.type
_entity.pdbx_description
1 polymer ?
#
loop_
_entity_poly.entity_id
_entity_poly.type
_entity_poly.pdbx_seq_one_letter_code
_entity_poly.pdbx_strand_id
1 'polypeptide(L)'
;GICLGMQCAVIEYARNVCGWDGANSTEFDDNTEYPIIDIMHDQKDIENMGGTMRLGKYKCKVKEGSYAHKAYGEDIVEERHRHRYEVNNNLRYKLTEEGMSFTGMNPERDLVEIVEIADHPWFVGVQFHPELRSTVNNPQPLFVDFVKASLKYAKTNELYKPSKKTGMPVN
;
A
#
# COMPACT_ATOMS: atom_id res chain seq x y z
N GLY A 1 1.78 4.81 0.11
CA GLY A 1 1.48 4.80 1.56
C GLY A 1 2.00 3.51 2.19
N ILE A 2 2.43 3.53 3.44
CA ILE A 2 2.93 2.35 4.18
C ILE A 2 2.04 2.12 5.40
N CYS A 3 1.58 0.88 5.60
CA CYS A 3 0.74 0.47 6.73
C CYS A 3 -0.48 1.40 6.87
N LEU A 4 -0.58 2.20 7.94
CA LEU A 4 -1.64 3.20 8.10
C LEU A 4 -1.77 4.15 6.90
N GLY A 5 -0.67 4.47 6.22
CA GLY A 5 -0.71 5.29 5.01
C GLY A 5 -1.44 4.62 3.83
N MET A 6 -1.48 3.29 3.76
CA MET A 6 -2.35 2.58 2.80
C MET A 6 -3.82 2.64 3.27
N GLN A 7 -4.07 2.41 4.55
CA GLN A 7 -5.41 2.45 5.13
C GLN A 7 -6.08 3.82 4.94
N CYS A 8 -5.36 4.92 5.20
CA CYS A 8 -5.86 6.27 4.96
C CYS A 8 -6.18 6.51 3.49
N ALA A 9 -5.38 5.98 2.56
CA ALA A 9 -5.66 6.10 1.13
C ALA A 9 -6.93 5.35 0.72
N VAL A 10 -7.17 4.16 1.29
CA VAL A 10 -8.40 3.40 1.07
C VAL A 10 -9.62 4.14 1.63
N ILE A 11 -9.51 4.70 2.84
CA ILE A 11 -10.58 5.51 3.47
C ILE A 11 -10.90 6.74 2.63
N GLU A 12 -9.88 7.48 2.18
CA GLU A 12 -10.04 8.68 1.37
C GLU A 12 -10.71 8.37 0.03
N TYR A 13 -10.28 7.29 -0.64
CA TYR A 13 -10.87 6.85 -1.89
C TYR A 13 -12.33 6.42 -1.72
N ALA A 14 -12.64 5.69 -0.65
CA ALA A 14 -14.02 5.30 -0.31
C ALA A 14 -14.94 6.53 -0.16
N ARG A 15 -14.45 7.58 0.51
CA ARG A 15 -15.20 8.83 0.70
C ARG A 15 -15.38 9.58 -0.62
N ASN A 16 -14.27 9.90 -1.28
CA ASN A 16 -14.28 10.89 -2.36
C ASN A 16 -14.56 10.31 -3.74
N VAL A 17 -14.29 9.02 -3.98
CA VAL A 17 -14.57 8.36 -5.26
C VAL A 17 -15.81 7.49 -5.15
N CYS A 18 -15.93 6.67 -4.10
CA CYS A 18 -17.07 5.77 -3.95
C CYS A 18 -18.31 6.42 -3.31
N GLY A 19 -18.21 7.66 -2.82
CA GLY A 19 -19.32 8.40 -2.20
C GLY A 19 -19.75 7.86 -0.84
N TRP A 20 -18.85 7.18 -0.11
CA TRP A 20 -19.10 6.69 1.24
C TRP A 20 -18.55 7.67 2.27
N ASP A 21 -19.21 8.82 2.43
CA ASP A 21 -18.76 9.92 3.30
C ASP A 21 -18.43 9.46 4.73
N GLY A 22 -19.22 8.51 5.26
CA GLY A 22 -19.03 7.94 6.59
C GLY A 22 -17.93 6.90 6.71
N ALA A 23 -17.24 6.52 5.63
CA ALA A 23 -16.27 5.42 5.64
C ALA A 23 -15.07 5.72 6.55
N ASN A 24 -14.67 4.76 7.39
CA ASN A 24 -13.57 4.95 8.32
C ASN A 24 -12.91 3.63 8.73
N SER A 25 -11.83 3.76 9.50
CA SER A 25 -11.30 2.64 10.29
C SER A 25 -12.07 2.53 11.59
N THR A 26 -12.40 1.31 12.01
CA THR A 26 -12.89 1.07 13.37
C THR A 26 -11.85 1.46 14.42
N GLU A 27 -10.55 1.52 14.07
CA GLU A 27 -9.52 2.10 14.94
C GLU A 27 -9.81 3.55 15.37
N PHE A 28 -10.45 4.33 14.49
CA PHE A 28 -10.70 5.75 14.70
C PHE A 28 -12.15 6.06 15.06
N ASP A 29 -13.08 5.26 14.54
CA ASP A 29 -14.52 5.41 14.76
C ASP A 29 -15.20 4.04 14.72
N ASP A 30 -15.40 3.45 15.89
CA ASP A 30 -16.08 2.16 16.06
C ASP A 30 -17.54 2.18 15.57
N ASN A 31 -18.15 3.36 15.38
CA ASN A 31 -19.54 3.53 14.94
C ASN A 31 -19.66 3.94 13.47
N THR A 32 -18.57 3.90 12.70
CA THR A 32 -18.56 4.24 11.28
C THR A 32 -19.62 3.45 10.51
N GLU A 33 -20.35 4.15 9.63
CA GLU A 33 -21.35 3.52 8.76
C GLU A 33 -20.71 2.52 7.78
N TYR A 34 -19.46 2.78 7.37
CA TYR A 34 -18.72 1.92 6.46
C TYR A 34 -17.34 1.60 7.06
N PRO A 35 -17.22 0.50 7.84
CA PRO A 35 -15.95 0.07 8.44
C PRO A 35 -15.04 -0.54 7.37
N ILE A 36 -14.48 0.31 6.51
CA ILE A 36 -13.66 -0.08 5.36
C ILE A 36 -12.30 -0.61 5.76
N ILE A 37 -11.79 -0.17 6.92
CA ILE A 37 -10.64 -0.74 7.60
C ILE A 37 -11.15 -1.29 8.95
N ASP A 38 -10.94 -2.57 9.21
CA ASP A 38 -11.51 -3.24 10.39
C ASP A 38 -10.62 -4.39 10.88
N ILE A 39 -10.85 -4.83 12.10
CA ILE A 39 -10.29 -6.09 12.61
C ILE A 39 -11.05 -7.25 11.96
N MET A 40 -10.31 -8.24 11.48
CA MET A 40 -10.89 -9.44 10.85
C MET A 40 -11.93 -10.10 11.77
N HIS A 41 -13.06 -10.55 11.20
CA HIS A 41 -14.19 -11.09 11.99
C HIS A 41 -13.78 -12.30 12.84
N ASP A 42 -12.92 -13.16 12.31
CA ASP A 42 -12.30 -14.32 12.98
C ASP A 42 -11.36 -13.94 14.15
N GLN A 43 -11.13 -12.65 14.37
CA GLN A 43 -10.38 -12.09 15.50
C GLN A 43 -11.25 -11.29 16.46
N LYS A 44 -12.55 -11.05 16.15
CA LYS A 44 -13.45 -10.23 16.98
C LYS A 44 -13.85 -10.90 18.30
N ASP A 45 -13.84 -12.23 18.36
CA ASP A 45 -14.11 -13.00 19.59
C ASP A 45 -12.86 -13.13 20.50
N ILE A 46 -11.73 -12.54 20.12
CA ILE A 46 -10.50 -12.57 20.92
C ILE A 46 -10.53 -11.38 21.90
N GLU A 47 -10.95 -11.62 23.15
CA GLU A 47 -10.96 -10.60 24.23
C GLU A 47 -9.61 -9.91 24.44
N ASN A 48 -8.51 -10.61 24.09
CA ASN A 48 -7.17 -10.05 24.08
C ASN A 48 -6.81 -9.51 22.70
N MET A 49 -6.89 -8.19 22.53
CA MET A 49 -6.38 -7.50 21.34
C MET A 49 -4.98 -7.95 20.96
N GLY A 50 -4.11 -8.38 21.88
CA GLY A 50 -2.81 -9.01 21.58
C GLY A 50 -2.84 -10.08 20.48
N GLY A 51 -3.90 -10.90 20.41
CA GLY A 51 -4.05 -11.98 19.43
C GLY A 51 -4.41 -11.52 18.01
N THR A 52 -4.77 -10.25 17.82
CA THR A 52 -5.13 -9.71 16.49
C THR A 52 -3.93 -9.21 15.70
N MET A 53 -2.78 -9.00 16.37
CA MET A 53 -1.58 -8.44 15.74
C MET A 53 -1.02 -9.37 14.67
N ARG A 54 -0.91 -8.84 13.45
CA ARG A 54 -0.16 -9.45 12.37
C ARG A 54 1.29 -9.01 12.44
N LEU A 55 2.14 -9.88 12.99
CA LEU A 55 3.54 -9.60 13.26
C LEU A 55 4.44 -10.62 12.58
N GLY A 56 5.35 -10.14 11.72
CA GLY A 56 6.35 -10.99 11.08
C GLY A 56 6.25 -10.99 9.57
N LYS A 57 6.80 -12.03 8.94
CA LYS A 57 6.96 -12.13 7.49
C LYS A 57 5.81 -12.93 6.90
N TYR A 58 5.16 -12.37 5.87
CA TYR A 58 4.03 -13.00 5.20
C TYR A 58 4.16 -12.88 3.68
N LYS A 59 3.58 -13.85 2.96
CA LYS A 59 3.53 -13.84 1.50
C LYS A 59 2.50 -12.82 0.99
N CYS A 60 2.85 -12.19 -0.12
CA CYS A 60 1.99 -11.34 -0.92
C CYS A 60 2.11 -11.81 -2.38
N LYS A 61 1.01 -12.32 -2.94
CA LYS A 61 0.90 -12.64 -4.36
C LYS A 61 0.62 -11.34 -5.11
N VAL A 62 1.55 -10.95 -5.98
CA VAL A 62 1.51 -9.69 -6.72
C VAL A 62 0.90 -9.93 -8.11
N LYS A 63 -0.02 -9.05 -8.52
CA LYS A 63 -0.72 -9.14 -9.80
C LYS A 63 0.21 -8.76 -10.94
N GLU A 64 0.38 -9.64 -11.90
CA GLU A 64 1.18 -9.40 -13.10
C GLU A 64 0.80 -8.08 -13.79
N GLY A 65 1.79 -7.30 -14.21
CA GLY A 65 1.60 -6.03 -14.92
C GLY A 65 1.31 -4.82 -14.03
N SER A 66 1.06 -5.02 -12.73
CA SER A 66 0.94 -3.94 -11.73
C SER A 66 2.25 -3.15 -11.55
N TYR A 67 2.18 -1.98 -10.92
CA TYR A 67 3.39 -1.24 -10.56
C TYR A 67 4.27 -2.05 -9.58
N ALA A 68 3.65 -2.68 -8.59
CA ALA A 68 4.36 -3.55 -7.67
C ALA A 68 5.05 -4.71 -8.38
N HIS A 69 4.37 -5.40 -9.31
CA HIS A 69 4.96 -6.51 -10.06
C HIS A 69 6.15 -6.07 -10.90
N LYS A 70 6.05 -4.92 -11.58
CA LYS A 70 7.16 -4.35 -12.36
C LYS A 70 8.35 -3.97 -11.48
N ALA A 71 8.09 -3.45 -10.28
CA ALA A 71 9.14 -3.08 -9.33
C ALA A 71 9.85 -4.31 -8.76
N TYR A 72 9.09 -5.31 -8.29
CA TYR A 72 9.66 -6.51 -7.68
C TYR A 72 10.25 -7.48 -8.71
N GLY A 73 9.62 -7.62 -9.88
CA GLY A 73 9.97 -8.64 -10.88
C GLY A 73 9.58 -10.06 -10.47
N GLU A 74 8.70 -10.22 -9.47
CA GLU A 74 8.31 -11.51 -8.88
C GLU A 74 6.80 -11.58 -8.65
N ASP A 75 6.21 -12.78 -8.81
CA ASP A 75 4.77 -13.02 -8.60
C ASP A 75 4.40 -13.21 -7.12
N ILE A 76 5.36 -13.64 -6.28
CA ILE A 76 5.17 -13.83 -4.85
C ILE A 76 6.34 -13.20 -4.13
N VAL A 77 6.04 -12.21 -3.29
CA VAL A 77 7.04 -11.57 -2.41
C VAL A 77 6.70 -11.86 -0.96
N GLU A 78 7.68 -11.68 -0.07
CA GLU A 78 7.46 -11.88 1.36
C GLU A 78 7.86 -10.65 2.18
N GLU A 79 6.90 -9.96 2.77
CA GLU A 79 7.13 -8.68 3.41
C GLU A 79 6.81 -8.72 4.91
N ARG A 80 7.30 -7.73 5.66
CA ARG A 80 7.16 -7.68 7.13
C ARG A 80 5.96 -6.83 7.53
N HIS A 81 5.13 -7.37 8.41
CA HIS A 81 3.93 -6.72 8.95
C HIS A 81 4.07 -6.45 10.44
N ARG A 82 3.41 -5.36 10.88
CA ARG A 82 3.23 -4.99 12.28
C ARG A 82 2.00 -4.10 12.42
N HIS A 83 0.82 -4.69 12.23
CA HIS A 83 -0.46 -3.99 12.27
C HIS A 83 -1.59 -4.93 12.72
N ARG A 84 -2.80 -4.39 12.92
CA ARG A 84 -3.96 -5.14 13.44
C ARG A 84 -5.17 -5.08 12.52
N TYR A 85 -5.37 -3.92 11.88
CA TYR A 85 -6.54 -3.65 11.06
C TYR A 85 -6.24 -3.95 9.60
N GLU A 86 -7.21 -4.50 8.91
CA GLU A 86 -7.12 -4.94 7.52
C GLU A 86 -8.20 -4.23 6.68
N VAL A 87 -8.07 -4.25 5.36
CA VAL A 87 -9.18 -3.83 4.49
C VAL A 87 -10.33 -4.81 4.64
N ASN A 88 -11.53 -4.29 4.89
CA ASN A 88 -12.73 -5.11 5.03
C ASN A 88 -13.15 -5.72 3.68
N ASN A 89 -12.95 -7.03 3.53
CA ASN A 89 -13.24 -7.75 2.30
C ASN A 89 -14.70 -7.65 1.85
N ASN A 90 -15.65 -7.41 2.76
CA ASN A 90 -17.06 -7.26 2.41
C ASN A 90 -17.36 -5.93 1.71
N LEU A 91 -16.49 -4.93 1.87
CA LEU A 91 -16.68 -3.58 1.32
C LEU A 91 -15.72 -3.27 0.17
N ARG A 92 -14.75 -4.14 -0.10
CA ARG A 92 -13.69 -3.90 -1.09
C ARG A 92 -14.17 -3.92 -2.54
N TYR A 93 -15.33 -4.53 -2.83
CA TYR A 93 -15.86 -4.67 -4.20
C TYR A 93 -16.05 -3.31 -4.88
N LYS A 94 -16.66 -2.35 -4.18
CA LYS A 94 -16.95 -1.03 -4.74
C LYS A 94 -15.68 -0.23 -5.04
N LEU A 95 -14.64 -0.39 -4.23
CA LEU A 95 -13.33 0.21 -4.48
C LEU A 95 -12.77 -0.26 -5.83
N THR A 96 -12.89 -1.56 -6.13
CA THR A 96 -12.44 -2.12 -7.41
C THR A 96 -13.31 -1.69 -8.59
N GLU A 97 -14.63 -1.64 -8.41
CA GLU A 97 -15.56 -1.16 -9.46
C GLU A 97 -15.27 0.29 -9.86
N GLU A 98 -14.90 1.15 -8.91
CA GLU A 98 -14.59 2.57 -9.16
C GLU A 98 -13.14 2.82 -9.62
N GLY A 99 -12.29 1.79 -9.62
CA GLY A 99 -10.96 1.81 -10.25
C GLY A 99 -9.75 1.58 -9.35
N MET A 100 -9.90 1.42 -8.04
CA MET A 100 -8.81 1.02 -7.15
C MET A 100 -8.50 -0.47 -7.35
N SER A 101 -7.27 -0.78 -7.74
CA SER A 101 -6.82 -2.15 -7.96
C SER A 101 -6.18 -2.73 -6.71
N PHE A 102 -6.62 -3.91 -6.29
CA PHE A 102 -5.88 -4.73 -5.32
C PHE A 102 -4.85 -5.58 -6.06
N THR A 103 -3.60 -5.13 -6.04
CA THR A 103 -2.51 -5.73 -6.82
C THR A 103 -1.62 -6.62 -5.98
N GLY A 104 -1.85 -6.71 -4.67
CA GLY A 104 -1.14 -7.61 -3.78
C GLY A 104 -2.11 -8.23 -2.80
N MET A 105 -2.13 -9.56 -2.74
CA MET A 105 -3.04 -10.32 -1.89
C MET A 105 -2.28 -11.35 -1.06
N ASN A 106 -2.64 -11.53 0.21
CA ASN A 106 -2.16 -12.67 0.97
C ASN A 106 -2.80 -13.96 0.42
N PRO A 107 -2.02 -14.91 -0.10
CA PRO A 107 -2.57 -16.11 -0.73
C PRO A 107 -3.22 -17.09 0.25
N GLU A 108 -2.93 -16.97 1.55
CA GLU A 108 -3.42 -17.90 2.59
C GLU A 108 -4.68 -17.37 3.27
N ARG A 109 -4.82 -16.04 3.41
CA ARG A 109 -5.88 -15.39 4.20
C ARG A 109 -6.78 -14.44 3.41
N ASP A 110 -6.54 -14.28 2.11
CA ASP A 110 -7.28 -13.35 1.24
C ASP A 110 -7.29 -11.88 1.75
N LEU A 111 -6.17 -11.46 2.33
CA LEU A 111 -5.98 -10.10 2.85
C LEU A 111 -5.40 -9.18 1.76
N VAL A 112 -5.86 -7.94 1.71
CA VAL A 112 -5.33 -6.94 0.79
C VAL A 112 -4.00 -6.41 1.32
N GLU A 113 -2.94 -6.59 0.53
CA GLU A 113 -1.57 -6.19 0.89
C GLU A 113 -1.06 -4.98 0.12
N ILE A 114 -1.52 -4.83 -1.13
CA ILE A 114 -1.10 -3.74 -2.02
C ILE A 114 -2.33 -3.20 -2.76
N VAL A 115 -2.47 -1.88 -2.75
CA VAL A 115 -3.48 -1.14 -3.52
C VAL A 115 -2.81 -0.18 -4.51
N GLU A 116 -3.39 -0.04 -5.68
CA GLU A 116 -2.90 0.83 -6.76
C GLU A 116 -4.05 1.59 -7.45
N ILE A 117 -3.73 2.73 -8.06
CA ILE A 117 -4.60 3.44 -9.00
C ILE A 117 -3.89 3.47 -10.35
N ALA A 118 -4.41 2.72 -11.32
CA ALA A 118 -3.73 2.49 -12.60
C ALA A 118 -3.59 3.76 -13.47
N ASP A 119 -4.49 4.73 -13.30
CA ASP A 119 -4.47 6.01 -14.05
C ASP A 119 -3.61 7.10 -13.38
N HIS A 120 -2.89 6.77 -12.30
CA HIS A 120 -1.99 7.70 -11.63
C HIS A 120 -0.52 7.38 -11.98
N PRO A 121 0.36 8.38 -12.21
CA PRO A 121 1.76 8.14 -12.59
C PRO A 121 2.54 7.19 -11.69
N TRP A 122 2.21 7.21 -10.39
CA TRP A 122 2.60 6.21 -9.40
C TRP A 122 1.73 6.34 -8.16
N PHE A 123 0.78 5.43 -7.96
CA PHE A 123 0.00 5.35 -6.72
C PHE A 123 0.11 3.92 -6.21
N VAL A 124 0.88 3.73 -5.13
CA VAL A 124 1.08 2.44 -4.50
C VAL A 124 0.92 2.61 -2.98
N GLY A 125 -0.03 1.89 -2.41
CA GLY A 125 -0.20 1.73 -0.97
C GLY A 125 0.10 0.28 -0.58
N VAL A 126 0.84 0.07 0.50
CA VAL A 126 1.17 -1.26 1.01
C VAL A 126 0.83 -1.41 2.48
N GLN A 127 0.36 -2.59 2.88
CA GLN A 127 0.01 -2.89 4.27
C GLN A 127 1.22 -3.33 5.11
N PHE A 128 2.24 -3.88 4.46
CA PHE A 128 3.53 -4.21 5.07
C PHE A 128 4.44 -2.99 5.21
N HIS A 129 5.59 -3.22 5.84
CA HIS A 129 6.67 -2.28 6.09
C HIS A 129 7.90 -2.58 5.20
N PRO A 130 7.91 -2.11 3.93
CA PRO A 130 9.03 -2.35 3.00
C PRO A 130 10.37 -1.80 3.53
N GLU A 131 10.34 -0.77 4.36
CA GLU A 131 11.50 -0.18 5.02
C GLU A 131 12.27 -1.16 5.90
N LEU A 132 11.60 -2.19 6.45
CA LEU A 132 12.24 -3.18 7.30
C LEU A 132 13.06 -4.22 6.52
N ARG A 133 12.92 -4.26 5.18
CA ARG A 133 13.72 -5.12 4.29
C ARG A 133 14.74 -4.34 3.46
N SER A 134 14.63 -3.01 3.39
CA SER A 134 15.53 -2.16 2.62
C SER A 134 16.92 -2.08 3.27
N THR A 135 17.98 -2.28 2.49
CA THR A 135 19.37 -2.07 2.93
C THR A 135 20.13 -1.23 1.90
N VAL A 136 21.33 -0.76 2.24
CA VAL A 136 22.18 0.02 1.32
C VAL A 136 22.50 -0.78 0.05
N ASN A 137 22.85 -2.06 0.20
CA ASN A 137 23.23 -2.92 -0.94
C ASN A 137 22.03 -3.51 -1.67
N ASN A 138 20.87 -3.59 -1.01
CA ASN A 138 19.63 -4.10 -1.57
C ASN A 138 18.48 -3.16 -1.19
N PRO A 139 18.35 -2.01 -1.89
CA PRO A 139 17.28 -1.07 -1.63
C PRO A 139 15.94 -1.69 -2.01
N GLN A 140 14.89 -1.36 -1.26
CA GLN A 140 13.59 -1.95 -1.52
C GLN A 140 13.03 -1.50 -2.89
N PRO A 141 12.51 -2.42 -3.73
CA PRO A 141 12.19 -2.09 -5.12
C PRO A 141 11.09 -1.03 -5.33
N LEU A 142 10.05 -1.01 -4.50
CA LEU A 142 8.98 0.00 -4.53
C LEU A 142 9.54 1.40 -4.25
N PHE A 143 10.53 1.55 -3.38
CA PHE A 143 11.17 2.84 -3.12
C PHE A 143 12.01 3.31 -4.30
N VAL A 144 12.78 2.40 -4.90
CA VAL A 144 13.57 2.68 -6.10
C VAL A 144 12.66 3.14 -7.24
N ASP A 145 11.57 2.42 -7.49
CA ASP A 145 10.65 2.74 -8.57
C ASP A 145 9.79 3.97 -8.29
N PHE A 146 9.43 4.25 -7.03
CA PHE A 146 8.81 5.52 -6.66
C PHE A 146 9.70 6.73 -7.02
N VAL A 147 11.01 6.66 -6.74
CA VAL A 147 11.94 7.73 -7.10
C VAL A 147 12.09 7.84 -8.62
N LYS A 148 12.17 6.71 -9.35
CA LYS A 148 12.18 6.72 -10.82
C LYS A 148 10.92 7.37 -11.39
N ALA A 149 9.75 7.00 -10.88
CA ALA A 149 8.47 7.54 -11.31
C ALA A 149 8.38 9.05 -11.01
N SER A 150 8.83 9.48 -9.83
CA SER A 150 8.90 10.89 -9.44
C SER A 150 9.84 11.69 -10.36
N LEU A 151 11.01 11.14 -10.69
CA LEU A 151 11.95 11.79 -11.61
C LEU A 151 11.37 11.87 -13.03
N LYS A 152 10.71 10.80 -13.50
CA LYS A 152 10.03 10.78 -14.80
C LYS A 152 8.93 11.86 -14.84
N TYR A 153 8.08 11.92 -13.81
CA TYR A 153 7.05 12.93 -13.67
C TYR A 153 7.64 14.35 -13.71
N ALA A 154 8.69 14.61 -12.93
CA ALA A 154 9.35 15.92 -12.90
C ALA A 154 9.94 16.32 -14.26
N LYS A 155 10.49 15.37 -15.04
CA LYS A 155 11.00 15.65 -16.38
C LYS A 155 9.88 15.91 -17.38
N THR A 156 8.85 15.07 -17.39
CA THR A 156 7.70 15.22 -18.30
C THR A 156 6.94 16.52 -18.07
N ASN A 157 6.92 17.04 -16.83
CA ASN A 157 6.24 18.28 -16.47
C ASN A 157 7.20 19.47 -16.32
N GLU A 158 8.44 19.39 -16.83
CA GLU A 158 9.43 20.48 -16.82
C GLU A 158 9.77 21.05 -15.42
N LEU A 159 9.52 20.27 -14.36
CA LEU A 159 9.84 20.62 -12.97
C LEU A 159 11.30 20.29 -12.61
N TYR A 160 11.94 19.42 -13.39
CA TYR A 160 13.32 19.00 -13.15
C TYR A 160 14.33 20.07 -13.58
N LYS A 161 15.11 20.57 -12.63
CA LYS A 161 16.27 21.42 -12.88
C LYS A 161 17.54 20.65 -12.48
N PRO A 162 18.43 20.30 -13.43
CA PRO A 162 19.70 19.68 -13.07
C PRO A 162 20.48 20.63 -12.16
N SER A 163 21.03 20.09 -11.08
CA SER A 163 22.04 20.82 -10.32
C SER A 163 23.20 21.15 -11.25
N LYS A 164 23.62 22.42 -11.30
CA LYS A 164 24.87 22.81 -11.96
C LYS A 164 25.98 22.04 -11.26
N LYS A 165 26.56 21.03 -11.91
CA LYS A 165 27.80 20.42 -11.43
C LYS A 165 28.85 21.53 -11.34
N THR A 166 29.12 22.05 -10.16
CA THR A 166 30.41 22.68 -9.88
C THR A 166 31.42 21.55 -10.02
N GLY A 167 32.28 21.63 -11.03
CA GLY A 167 33.26 20.58 -11.32
C GLY A 167 34.01 20.20 -10.05
N MET A 168 33.89 18.94 -9.64
CA MET A 168 34.90 18.36 -8.76
C MET A 168 36.16 18.21 -9.63
N PRO A 169 37.28 18.83 -9.27
CA PRO A 169 38.54 18.51 -9.91
C PRO A 169 38.85 17.06 -9.58
N VAL A 170 39.06 16.27 -10.62
CA VAL A 170 39.66 14.95 -10.51
C VAL A 170 41.14 15.21 -10.26
N ASN A 171 41.62 14.93 -9.05
CA ASN A 171 43.05 14.78 -8.76
C ASN A 171 43.40 13.29 -8.86
#